data_AF-A0A8S2YNP3-F1
#
_entry.id   AF-A0A8S2YNP3-F1
#
_cell.length_a   1.000
_cell.length_b   1.000
_cell.length_c   1.000
_cell.angle_alpha   90.00
_cell.angle_beta   90.00
_cell.angle_gamma   90.00
#
_symmetry.space_group_name_H-M   'P 1'
#
loop_
_entity.id
_entity.type
_entity.pdbx_description
1 polymer ?
#
loop_
_entity_poly.entity_id
_entity_poly.type
_entity_poly.pdbx_seq_one_letter_code
_entity_poly.pdbx_strand_id
1 'polypeptide(L)' 'MGTNNFEILLLGIAQDGGMAQIRCQCKNCSAVHNGRLSQQYAVSLAIIDRATNQVWLID' A
#
# COMPACT_ATOMS: atom_id res chain seq x y z
N MET A 1 9.34 -3.10 -31.66
CA MET A 1 9.67 -3.83 -30.41
C MET A 1 8.78 -3.24 -29.33
N GLY A 2 7.79 -4.00 -28.84
CA GLY A 2 6.87 -3.50 -27.82
C GLY A 2 7.59 -3.39 -26.48
N THR A 3 7.58 -2.21 -25.87
CA THR A 3 7.97 -2.04 -24.48
C THR A 3 6.92 -2.75 -23.63
N ASN A 4 7.21 -3.94 -23.12
CA ASN A 4 6.35 -4.59 -22.13
C ASN A 4 6.27 -3.66 -20.91
N ASN A 5 5.18 -2.91 -20.81
CA ASN A 5 5.00 -1.87 -19.82
C ASN A 5 4.26 -2.45 -18.61
N PHE A 6 4.97 -3.28 -17.86
CA PHE A 6 4.53 -3.77 -16.56
C PHE A 6 4.85 -2.72 -15.50
N GLU A 7 3.86 -2.43 -14.66
CA GLU A 7 4.00 -1.53 -13.51
C GLU A 7 3.71 -2.30 -12.22
N ILE A 8 4.42 -1.96 -11.15
CA ILE A 8 4.10 -2.40 -9.80
C ILE A 8 3.51 -1.20 -9.05
N LEU A 9 2.31 -1.36 -8.52
CA LEU A 9 1.67 -0.39 -7.66
C LEU A 9 1.62 -0.94 -6.23
N LEU A 10 2.33 -0.31 -5.30
CA LEU A 10 2.16 -0.60 -3.88
C LEU A 10 0.82 -0.04 -3.41
N LEU A 11 -0.05 -0.92 -2.92
CA LEU A 11 -1.38 -0.58 -2.39
C LEU A 11 -1.34 -0.39 -0.88
N GLY A 12 -0.45 -1.14 -0.21
CA GLY A 12 -0.14 -0.97 1.20
C GLY A 12 1.29 -1.43 1.50
N ILE A 13 1.83 -0.99 2.63
CA ILE A 13 3.22 -1.25 3.04
C ILE A 13 3.36 -1.56 4.54
N ALA A 14 2.25 -1.53 5.29
CA ALA A 14 2.25 -1.79 6.72
C ALA A 14 2.07 -3.29 7.01
N GLN A 15 2.30 -3.67 8.27
CA GLN A 15 1.90 -4.98 8.78
C GLN A 15 0.37 -5.16 8.72
N ASP A 16 -0.09 -6.38 9.00
CA ASP A 16 -1.50 -6.79 9.09
C ASP A 16 -2.41 -5.79 9.83
N GLY A 17 -1.93 -5.21 10.92
CA GLY A 17 -2.67 -4.24 11.74
C GLY A 17 -2.78 -2.82 11.14
N GLY A 18 -2.12 -2.55 10.01
CA GLY A 18 -2.01 -1.22 9.43
C GLY A 18 -1.27 -0.21 10.33
N MET A 19 -1.32 1.07 9.95
CA MET A 19 -0.77 2.16 10.77
C MET A 19 -1.61 3.42 10.55
N ALA A 20 -2.31 3.98 11.53
CA ALA A 20 -2.37 3.54 12.92
C ALA A 20 -3.14 2.23 13.11
N GLN A 21 -2.59 1.37 13.95
CA GLN A 21 -3.31 0.20 14.46
C GLN A 21 -4.35 0.64 15.50
N ILE A 22 -5.48 -0.06 15.55
CA ILE A 22 -6.58 0.23 16.48
C ILE A 22 -6.05 0.33 17.92
N ARG A 23 -6.32 1.48 18.56
CA ARG A 23 -5.94 1.82 19.96
C ARG A 23 -4.43 1.89 20.24
N CYS A 24 -3.56 1.85 19.23
CA CYS A 24 -2.13 2.04 19.45
C CYS A 24 -1.80 3.51 19.73
N GLN A 25 -1.07 3.77 20.82
CA GLN A 25 -0.67 5.11 21.25
C GLN A 25 0.82 5.41 21.01
N CYS A 26 1.54 4.53 20.31
CA CYS A 26 2.95 4.75 20.00
C CYS A 26 3.16 6.02 19.17
N LYS A 27 4.40 6.51 19.09
CA LYS A 27 4.75 7.76 18.38
C LYS A 27 4.16 7.82 16.96
N ASN A 28 4.24 6.73 16.19
CA ASN A 28 3.79 6.70 14.79
C ASN A 28 2.26 6.68 14.68
N CYS A 29 1.58 5.83 15.46
CA CYS A 29 0.12 5.78 15.46
C CYS A 29 -0.49 7.10 15.95
N SER A 30 0.08 7.68 17.01
CA SER A 30 -0.29 9.02 17.47
C SER A 30 -0.04 10.09 16.40
N ALA A 31 1.04 9.99 15.62
CA ALA A 31 1.28 10.92 14.52
C ALA A 31 0.24 10.79 13.40
N VAL A 32 -0.22 9.58 13.07
CA VAL A 32 -1.34 9.39 12.12
C VAL A 32 -2.65 9.93 12.68
N HIS A 33 -3.00 9.61 13.92
CA HIS A 33 -4.22 10.12 14.55
C HIS A 33 -4.26 11.66 14.63
N ASN A 34 -3.10 12.29 14.79
CA ASN A 34 -2.96 13.75 14.81
C ASN A 34 -2.76 14.37 13.41
N GLY A 35 -2.87 13.59 12.32
CA GLY A 35 -2.73 14.09 10.94
C GLY A 35 -1.31 14.49 10.52
N ARG A 36 -0.29 14.12 11.30
CA ARG A 36 1.14 14.40 10.98
C ARG A 36 1.75 13.36 10.05
N LEU A 37 1.20 12.15 10.02
CA LEU A 37 1.55 11.08 9.09
C LEU A 37 0.27 10.58 8.41
N SER A 38 0.42 10.04 7.20
CA SER A 38 -0.68 9.37 6.51
C SER A 38 -0.90 7.97 7.06
N GLN A 39 -2.16 7.52 7.03
CA GLN A 39 -2.50 6.13 7.29
C GLN A 39 -1.81 5.22 6.26
N GLN A 40 -1.35 4.05 6.71
CA GLN A 40 -0.79 2.99 5.88
C GLN A 40 -1.61 1.72 6.04
N TYR A 41 -1.89 1.07 4.91
CA TYR A 41 -2.65 -0.17 4.83
C TYR A 41 -1.71 -1.38 4.86
N ALA A 42 -2.28 -2.55 5.22
CA ALA A 42 -1.59 -3.82 5.17
C ALA A 42 -0.92 -4.03 3.80
N VAL A 43 0.26 -4.64 3.82
CA VAL A 43 1.11 -4.84 2.65
C VAL A 43 0.31 -5.54 1.55
N SER A 44 0.28 -4.92 0.38
CA SER A 44 -0.33 -5.48 -0.82
C SER A 44 0.16 -4.71 -2.03
N LEU A 45 0.14 -5.33 -3.20
CA LEU A 45 0.52 -4.70 -4.45
C LEU A 45 -0.33 -5.16 -5.62
N ALA A 46 -0.34 -4.35 -6.67
CA ALA A 46 -0.86 -4.72 -7.97
C ALA A 46 0.27 -4.82 -8.99
N ILE A 47 0.26 -5.89 -9.79
CA ILE A 47 1.01 -5.96 -11.04
C ILE A 47 0.04 -5.51 -12.14
N ILE A 48 0.42 -4.49 -12.90
CA ILE A 48 -0.41 -3.92 -13.97
C ILE A 48 0.31 -4.14 -15.31
N ASP A 49 -0.29 -4.90 -16.20
CA ASP A 49 0.14 -4.99 -17.59
C ASP A 49 -0.64 -3.98 -18.44
N ARG A 50 0.02 -2.88 -18.82
CA ARG A 50 -0.57 -1.84 -19.65
C ARG A 50 -0.83 -2.29 -21.09
N ALA A 51 -0.16 -3.34 -21.57
CA ALA A 51 -0.35 -3.83 -22.94
C ALA A 51 -1.65 -4.64 -23.06
N THR A 52 -2.03 -5.38 -22.02
CA THR A 52 -3.23 -6.22 -22.01
C THR A 52 -4.36 -5.70 -21.11
N ASN A 53 -4.12 -4.61 -20.37
CA ASN A 53 -5.00 -4.10 -19.30
C ASN A 53 -5.32 -5.13 -18.21
N GLN A 54 -4.45 -6.13 -18.04
CA GLN A 54 -4.60 -7.10 -16.97
C GLN A 54 -4.00 -6.56 -15.67
N VAL A 55 -4.65 -6.90 -14.55
CA VAL A 55 -4.21 -6.52 -13.21
C VAL A 55 -4.27 -7.75 -12.31
N TRP A 56 -3.16 -8.02 -11.61
CA TRP A 56 -3.08 -9.06 -10.60
C TRP A 56 -2.86 -8.40 -9.24
N LEU A 57 -3.69 -8.78 -8.26
CA LEU A 57 -3.55 -8.34 -6.87
C LEU A 57 -2.79 -9.39 -6.07
N ILE A 58 -1.86 -8.93 -5.25
CA ILE A 58 -1.06 -9.74 -4.33
C ILE A 58 -1.19 -9.13 -2.93
N ASP A 59 -1.47 -9.97 -1.95
CA ASP A 59 -1.58 -9.67 -0.51
C ASP A 59 -0.62 -10.59 0.25
#